data_AF-A0A6P0NY97-F1
#
_entry.id   AF-A0A6P0NY97-F1
#
_cell.length_a   1.000
_cell.length_b   1.000
_cell.length_c   1.000
_cell.angle_alpha   90.00
_cell.angle_beta   90.00
_cell.angle_gamma   90.00
#
_symmetry.space_group_name_H-M   'P 1'
#
loop_
_entity.id
_entity.type
_entity.pdbx_description
1 polymer ?
#
loop_
_entity_poly.entity_id
_entity_poly.type
_entity_poly.pdbx_seq_one_letter_code
_entity_poly.pdbx_strand_id
1 'polypeptide(L)'
;MNIYFGQDRTCCISTIDEINLYLKIPILEVISMVHYFSQLGKNYSQQGFNLLQTNSQLMGVSTVPITSSREYVAYKTYLSLLELTQDWNLCRIWNYVPYINDESRGLENYKSFCKGRSLAFESFYGKDFCVKLPAATGIGIADDTYAIYFIAVKENISNVENPEQISAYKYPPQYGPRSPSFARGTVIKRNGKRIGYLSGTASIKGHESVGQGNIEKQFEVTYETGI
;
A
#
# COMPACT_ATOMS: atom_id res chain seq x y z
N MET A 1 -4.00 0.10 -16.63
CA MET A 1 -3.19 -0.77 -15.72
C MET A 1 -4.11 -1.82 -15.14
N ASN A 2 -3.68 -3.09 -15.14
CA ASN A 2 -4.48 -4.23 -14.71
C ASN A 2 -3.80 -4.94 -13.54
N ILE A 3 -4.59 -5.33 -12.54
CA ILE A 3 -4.13 -6.15 -11.42
C ILE A 3 -4.91 -7.46 -11.46
N TYR A 4 -4.20 -8.58 -11.59
CA TYR A 4 -4.74 -9.94 -11.64
C TYR A 4 -4.42 -10.66 -10.33
N PHE A 5 -5.43 -11.27 -9.73
CA PHE A 5 -5.36 -12.08 -8.52
C PHE A 5 -5.51 -13.57 -8.86
N GLY A 6 -5.19 -14.47 -7.93
CA GLY A 6 -5.31 -15.92 -8.14
C GLY A 6 -4.28 -16.51 -9.11
N GLN A 7 -3.11 -15.88 -9.22
CA GLN A 7 -2.07 -16.28 -10.18
C GLN A 7 -1.06 -17.23 -9.53
N ASP A 8 -0.33 -18.02 -10.32
CA ASP A 8 0.65 -18.99 -9.79
C ASP A 8 1.93 -18.34 -9.26
N ARG A 9 2.21 -17.11 -9.68
CA ARG A 9 3.38 -16.32 -9.28
C ARG A 9 3.08 -14.83 -9.26
N THR A 10 3.79 -14.11 -8.40
CA THR A 10 3.74 -12.65 -8.36
C THR A 10 4.76 -12.04 -9.34
N CYS A 11 4.30 -11.31 -10.35
CA CYS A 11 5.18 -10.62 -11.30
C CYS A 11 4.49 -9.45 -12.01
N CYS A 12 5.26 -8.57 -12.64
CA CYS A 12 4.75 -7.49 -13.48
C CYS A 12 5.20 -7.69 -14.93
N ILE A 13 4.27 -7.58 -15.87
CA ILE A 13 4.55 -7.52 -17.30
C ILE A 13 4.11 -6.12 -17.78
N SER A 14 5.01 -5.41 -18.44
CA SER A 14 4.77 -4.07 -18.96
C SER A 14 5.11 -4.02 -20.44
N THR A 15 4.22 -3.43 -21.23
CA THR A 15 4.42 -3.12 -22.63
C THR A 15 4.24 -1.60 -22.84
N ILE A 16 4.32 -1.15 -24.09
CA ILE A 16 4.03 0.25 -24.41
C ILE A 16 2.55 0.60 -24.19
N ASP A 17 1.65 -0.39 -24.26
CA ASP A 17 0.20 -0.18 -24.20
C ASP A 17 -0.39 -0.49 -22.82
N GLU A 18 0.19 -1.45 -22.10
CA GLU A 18 -0.37 -1.91 -20.83
C GLU A 18 0.68 -2.22 -19.75
N ILE A 19 0.19 -2.21 -18.50
CA ILE A 19 0.94 -2.62 -17.32
C ILE A 19 0.06 -3.60 -16.56
N ASN A 20 0.52 -4.84 -16.43
CA ASN A 20 -0.20 -5.96 -15.85
C ASN A 20 0.57 -6.48 -14.64
N LEU A 21 -0.02 -6.36 -13.45
CA LEU A 21 0.48 -6.95 -12.22
C LEU A 21 -0.26 -8.25 -11.94
N TYR A 22 0.46 -9.36 -11.83
CA TYR A 22 -0.05 -10.67 -11.46
C TYR A 22 0.32 -10.93 -10.01
N LEU A 23 -0.66 -11.33 -9.19
CA LEU A 23 -0.50 -11.54 -7.75
C LEU A 23 -0.88 -12.97 -7.37
N LYS A 24 0.03 -13.62 -6.67
CA LYS A 24 -0.20 -14.93 -6.05
C LYS A 24 -0.92 -14.76 -4.72
N ILE A 25 -2.18 -14.37 -4.81
CA ILE A 25 -3.12 -14.29 -3.70
C ILE A 25 -4.35 -15.12 -4.03
N PRO A 26 -4.86 -15.96 -3.11
CA PRO A 26 -6.05 -16.75 -3.37
C PRO A 26 -7.26 -15.84 -3.66
N ILE A 27 -8.10 -16.28 -4.59
CA ILE A 27 -9.41 -15.68 -4.87
C ILE A 27 -10.49 -16.53 -4.21
N LEU A 28 -11.41 -15.88 -3.50
CA LEU A 28 -12.57 -16.54 -2.88
C LEU A 28 -13.83 -16.48 -3.78
N GLU A 29 -13.85 -15.58 -4.77
CA GLU A 29 -14.96 -15.38 -5.72
C GLU A 29 -14.45 -15.26 -7.17
N VAL A 30 -15.36 -15.01 -8.10
CA VAL A 30 -15.13 -14.97 -9.56
C VAL A 30 -14.29 -13.76 -10.01
N ILE A 31 -14.29 -12.65 -9.26
CA ILE A 31 -13.54 -11.45 -9.64
C ILE A 31 -12.06 -11.63 -9.33
N SER A 32 -11.29 -11.92 -10.39
CA SER A 32 -9.84 -12.09 -10.34
C SER A 32 -9.08 -10.90 -10.90
N MET A 33 -9.75 -9.78 -11.23
CA MET A 33 -9.09 -8.63 -11.86
C MET A 33 -9.64 -7.29 -11.40
N VAL A 34 -8.75 -6.32 -11.19
CA VAL A 34 -9.07 -4.89 -11.12
C VAL A 34 -8.47 -4.17 -12.33
N HIS A 35 -9.32 -3.49 -13.08
CA HIS A 35 -8.91 -2.63 -14.20
C HIS A 35 -8.98 -1.16 -13.79
N TYR A 36 -7.85 -0.46 -13.86
CA TYR A 36 -7.82 0.99 -13.72
C TYR A 36 -7.91 1.64 -15.09
N PHE A 37 -9.10 2.16 -15.40
CA PHE A 37 -9.32 2.99 -16.58
C PHE A 37 -8.52 4.28 -16.44
N SER A 38 -7.59 4.52 -17.36
CA SER A 38 -6.95 5.81 -17.53
C SER A 38 -7.35 6.42 -18.87
N GLN A 39 -7.29 7.75 -18.95
CA GLN A 39 -7.19 8.41 -20.25
C GLN A 39 -5.93 7.91 -20.98
N LEU A 40 -5.83 8.20 -22.28
CA LEU A 40 -4.60 8.00 -23.05
C LEU A 40 -3.41 8.58 -22.25
N GLY A 41 -2.44 7.72 -21.97
CA GLY A 41 -1.29 8.00 -21.14
C GLY A 41 -0.04 7.38 -21.74
N LYS A 42 1.10 7.65 -21.11
CA LYS A 42 2.39 7.10 -21.49
C LYS A 42 2.82 6.04 -20.49
N ASN A 43 3.15 4.85 -20.99
CA ASN A 43 3.82 3.82 -20.22
C ASN A 43 5.34 3.95 -20.35
N TYR A 44 6.05 3.84 -19.24
CA TYR A 44 7.51 3.83 -19.21
C TYR A 44 8.04 3.20 -17.91
N SER A 45 9.31 2.80 -17.89
CA SER A 45 9.95 2.26 -16.69
C SER A 45 10.97 3.25 -16.14
N GLN A 46 10.94 3.49 -14.82
CA GLN A 46 11.87 4.37 -14.13
C GLN A 46 12.06 3.93 -12.69
N GLN A 47 13.31 3.92 -12.20
CA GLN A 47 13.67 3.57 -10.81
C GLN A 47 13.03 2.24 -10.30
N GLY A 48 12.95 1.23 -11.17
CA GLY A 48 12.37 -0.07 -10.81
C GLY A 48 10.84 -0.11 -10.76
N PHE A 49 10.16 0.95 -11.19
CA PHE A 49 8.72 0.98 -11.39
C PHE A 49 8.37 0.98 -12.87
N ASN A 50 7.29 0.28 -13.23
CA ASN A 50 6.56 0.49 -14.47
C ASN A 50 5.45 1.50 -14.19
N LEU A 51 5.44 2.60 -14.95
CA LEU A 51 4.65 3.79 -14.69
C LEU A 51 3.68 4.04 -15.84
N LEU A 52 2.43 4.34 -15.50
CA LEU A 52 1.40 4.85 -16.39
C LEU A 52 1.13 6.31 -15.99
N GLN A 53 1.50 7.25 -16.85
CA GLN A 53 1.30 8.67 -16.61
C GLN A 53 0.29 9.26 -17.57
N THR A 54 -0.67 9.99 -17.03
CA THR A 54 -1.59 10.86 -17.75
C THR A 54 -1.34 12.32 -17.35
N ASN A 55 -2.12 13.25 -17.89
CA ASN A 55 -2.04 14.68 -17.52
C ASN A 55 -2.38 14.96 -16.04
N SER A 56 -3.10 14.06 -15.37
CA SER A 56 -3.67 14.30 -14.02
C SER A 56 -3.39 13.19 -13.01
N GLN A 57 -2.90 12.04 -13.47
CA GLN A 57 -2.68 10.87 -12.63
C GLN A 57 -1.38 10.18 -13.02
N LEU A 58 -0.65 9.74 -12.00
CA LEU A 58 0.50 8.84 -12.11
C LEU A 58 0.17 7.56 -11.34
N MET A 59 0.26 6.43 -12.03
CA MET A 59 0.18 5.10 -11.43
C MET A 59 1.49 4.38 -11.64
N GLY A 60 1.88 3.56 -10.67
CA GLY A 60 3.11 2.79 -10.77
C GLY A 60 3.01 1.44 -10.11
N VAL A 61 3.73 0.46 -10.66
CA VAL A 61 3.87 -0.90 -10.12
C VAL A 61 5.35 -1.24 -10.04
N SER A 62 5.76 -1.88 -8.94
CA SER A 62 7.06 -2.53 -8.82
C SER A 62 6.90 -3.92 -8.21
N THR A 63 7.68 -4.88 -8.72
CA THR A 63 7.80 -6.23 -8.18
C THR A 63 9.26 -6.52 -7.92
N VAL A 64 9.61 -6.86 -6.68
CA VAL A 64 10.99 -6.99 -6.22
C VAL A 64 11.15 -8.33 -5.50
N PRO A 65 11.94 -9.28 -6.03
CA PRO A 65 12.28 -10.50 -5.32
C PRO A 65 12.99 -10.20 -3.98
N ILE A 66 12.59 -10.88 -2.91
CA ILE A 66 13.23 -10.73 -1.60
C ILE A 66 14.56 -11.52 -1.58
N THR A 67 15.63 -10.85 -2.01
CA THR A 67 17.01 -11.39 -1.96
C THR A 67 17.83 -10.82 -0.80
N SER A 68 17.27 -9.87 -0.06
CA SER A 68 17.89 -9.18 1.08
C SER A 68 16.85 -8.98 2.20
N SER A 69 17.16 -8.21 3.24
CA SER A 69 16.18 -7.97 4.31
C SER A 69 14.96 -7.22 3.77
N ARG A 70 13.76 -7.57 4.25
CA ARG A 70 12.52 -6.88 3.92
C ARG A 70 12.56 -5.39 4.29
N GLU A 71 13.27 -5.05 5.37
CA GLU A 71 13.59 -3.67 5.73
C GLU A 71 14.32 -2.94 4.59
N TYR A 72 15.39 -3.51 4.05
CA TYR A 72 16.17 -2.89 2.99
C TYR A 72 15.36 -2.77 1.69
N VAL A 73 14.67 -3.85 1.29
CA VAL A 73 13.81 -3.84 0.10
C VAL A 73 12.74 -2.77 0.24
N ALA A 74 12.00 -2.75 1.36
CA ALA A 74 10.97 -1.74 1.60
C ALA A 74 11.55 -0.32 1.59
N TYR A 75 12.68 -0.08 2.27
CA TYR A 75 13.34 1.22 2.30
C TYR A 75 13.69 1.73 0.90
N LYS A 76 14.39 0.91 0.09
CA LYS A 76 14.81 1.30 -1.25
C LYS A 76 13.62 1.49 -2.19
N THR A 77 12.65 0.59 -2.17
CA THR A 77 11.47 0.70 -3.02
C THR A 77 10.63 1.93 -2.66
N TYR A 78 10.46 2.25 -1.38
CA TYR A 78 9.73 3.45 -0.96
C TYR A 78 10.48 4.73 -1.31
N LEU A 79 11.82 4.80 -1.18
CA LEU A 79 12.56 5.97 -1.63
C LEU A 79 12.35 6.25 -3.13
N SER A 80 12.46 5.22 -3.97
CA SER A 80 12.17 5.37 -5.40
C SER A 80 10.73 5.81 -5.66
N LEU A 81 9.74 5.24 -4.95
CA LEU A 81 8.36 5.69 -5.05
C LEU A 81 8.21 7.17 -4.72
N LEU A 82 8.81 7.63 -3.62
CA LEU A 82 8.71 9.00 -3.14
C LEU A 82 9.39 9.99 -4.09
N GLU A 83 10.56 9.63 -4.64
CA GLU A 83 11.25 10.42 -5.67
C GLU A 83 10.40 10.53 -6.96
N LEU A 84 9.82 9.43 -7.43
CA LEU A 84 8.95 9.39 -8.61
C LEU A 84 7.67 10.23 -8.41
N THR A 85 7.21 10.36 -7.16
CA THR A 85 5.95 11.02 -6.82
C THR A 85 6.15 12.40 -6.18
N GLN A 86 7.37 12.95 -6.18
CA GLN A 86 7.67 14.22 -5.50
C GLN A 86 6.81 15.41 -5.97
N ASP A 87 6.46 15.43 -7.26
CA ASP A 87 5.60 16.46 -7.88
C ASP A 87 4.13 16.02 -7.98
N TRP A 88 3.74 14.98 -7.25
CA TRP A 88 2.41 14.39 -7.28
C TRP A 88 1.85 14.23 -5.87
N ASN A 89 0.53 14.29 -5.75
CA ASN A 89 -0.15 14.00 -4.50
C ASN A 89 -0.46 12.51 -4.43
N LEU A 90 0.33 11.78 -3.64
CA LEU A 90 0.17 10.34 -3.44
C LEU A 90 -1.14 10.05 -2.70
N CYS A 91 -2.04 9.29 -3.33
CA CYS A 91 -3.38 9.05 -2.81
C CYS A 91 -3.52 7.70 -2.13
N ARG A 92 -2.87 6.68 -2.71
CA ARG A 92 -3.13 5.30 -2.34
C ARG A 92 -1.96 4.39 -2.68
N ILE A 93 -1.60 3.51 -1.74
CA ILE A 93 -0.55 2.50 -1.92
C ILE A 93 -1.07 1.11 -1.52
N TRP A 94 -0.76 0.09 -2.31
CA TRP A 94 -1.00 -1.31 -1.96
C TRP A 94 0.33 -2.04 -1.86
N ASN A 95 0.50 -2.81 -0.78
CA ASN A 95 1.69 -3.58 -0.50
C ASN A 95 1.31 -5.04 -0.29
N TYR A 96 1.95 -5.93 -1.03
CA TYR A 96 1.79 -7.38 -0.93
C TYR A 96 3.12 -7.95 -0.43
N VAL A 97 3.17 -8.26 0.87
CA VAL A 97 4.38 -8.59 1.61
C VAL A 97 4.58 -10.11 1.64
N PRO A 98 5.70 -10.63 1.11
CA PRO A 98 6.06 -12.04 1.16
C PRO A 98 6.03 -12.61 2.57
N TYR A 99 5.19 -13.62 2.80
CA TYR A 99 5.07 -14.36 4.05
C TYR A 99 4.95 -13.44 5.27
N ILE A 100 3.98 -12.52 5.23
CA ILE A 100 3.87 -11.34 6.11
C ILE A 100 3.99 -11.62 7.62
N ASN A 101 3.48 -12.77 8.08
CA ASN A 101 3.48 -13.15 9.51
C ASN A 101 4.64 -14.07 9.91
N ASP A 102 5.42 -14.56 8.95
CA ASP A 102 6.59 -15.39 9.24
C ASP A 102 7.68 -14.53 9.90
N GLU A 103 8.56 -15.19 10.62
CA GLU A 103 9.72 -14.55 11.24
C GLU A 103 10.97 -14.72 10.37
N SER A 104 11.74 -13.66 10.21
CA SER A 104 13.05 -13.71 9.57
C SER A 104 14.04 -12.92 10.40
N ARG A 105 15.15 -13.56 10.80
CA ARG A 105 16.21 -12.96 11.63
C ARG A 105 15.70 -12.38 12.95
N GLY A 106 14.77 -13.07 13.63
CA GLY A 106 14.28 -12.64 14.94
C GLY A 106 13.19 -11.56 14.90
N LEU A 107 12.65 -11.23 13.72
CA LEU A 107 11.63 -10.21 13.55
C LEU A 107 10.56 -10.64 12.54
N GLU A 108 9.29 -10.46 12.90
CA GLU A 108 8.16 -10.67 11.99
C GLU A 108 8.36 -9.86 10.69
N ASN A 109 8.08 -10.49 9.57
CA ASN A 109 8.27 -9.92 8.23
C ASN A 109 7.52 -8.60 8.05
N TYR A 110 6.30 -8.48 8.57
CA TYR A 110 5.54 -7.23 8.58
C TYR A 110 6.23 -6.10 9.34
N LYS A 111 6.83 -6.41 10.49
CA LYS A 111 7.55 -5.42 11.33
C LYS A 111 8.82 -4.96 10.64
N SER A 112 9.56 -5.88 9.99
CA SER A 112 10.72 -5.55 9.17
C SER A 112 10.34 -4.63 7.99
N PHE A 113 9.26 -4.95 7.29
CA PHE A 113 8.70 -4.11 6.23
C PHE A 113 8.30 -2.71 6.74
N CYS A 114 7.58 -2.63 7.87
CA CYS A 114 7.14 -1.35 8.45
C CYS A 114 8.33 -0.47 8.84
N LYS A 115 9.40 -1.06 9.37
CA LYS A 115 10.66 -0.35 9.66
C LYS A 115 11.26 0.29 8.41
N GLY A 116 11.45 -0.49 7.34
CA GLY A 116 12.00 0.01 6.08
C GLY A 116 11.16 1.14 5.48
N ARG A 117 9.84 0.95 5.42
CA ARG A 117 8.89 1.97 4.95
C ARG A 117 8.97 3.27 5.76
N SER A 118 8.95 3.16 7.09
CA SER A 118 9.00 4.33 7.98
C SER A 118 10.30 5.11 7.84
N LEU A 119 11.44 4.42 7.71
CA LEU A 119 12.75 5.05 7.49
C LEU A 119 12.80 5.77 6.13
N ALA A 120 12.18 5.23 5.08
CA ALA A 120 12.15 5.88 3.77
C ALA A 120 11.34 7.19 3.80
N PHE A 121 10.16 7.17 4.42
CA PHE A 121 9.36 8.39 4.60
C PHE A 121 10.09 9.44 5.45
N GLU A 122 10.70 9.04 6.56
CA GLU A 122 11.46 9.95 7.43
C GLU A 122 12.67 10.54 6.69
N SER A 123 13.39 9.73 5.91
CA SER A 123 14.53 10.18 5.11
C SER A 123 14.12 11.22 4.05
N PHE A 124 12.94 11.03 3.42
CA PHE A 124 12.49 11.88 2.32
C PHE A 124 11.77 13.15 2.78
N TYR A 125 10.86 13.06 3.76
CA TYR A 125 10.04 14.19 4.23
C TYR A 125 10.50 14.79 5.56
N GLY A 126 11.50 14.20 6.22
CA GLY A 126 11.94 14.61 7.56
C GLY A 126 11.06 14.08 8.68
N LYS A 127 11.25 14.61 9.90
CA LYS A 127 10.65 14.09 11.14
C LYS A 127 9.12 14.16 11.17
N ASP A 128 8.52 15.12 10.47
CA ASP A 128 7.07 15.33 10.43
C ASP A 128 6.37 14.63 9.25
N PHE A 129 7.01 13.60 8.66
CA PHE A 129 6.49 12.87 7.50
C PHE A 129 5.06 12.33 7.67
N CYS A 130 4.62 12.12 8.91
CA CYS A 130 3.30 11.57 9.24
C CYS A 130 2.13 12.34 8.58
N VAL A 131 2.28 13.65 8.33
CA VAL A 131 1.23 14.47 7.68
C VAL A 131 1.09 14.21 6.18
N LYS A 132 2.06 13.50 5.58
CA LYS A 132 2.13 13.18 4.14
C LYS A 132 1.71 11.76 3.82
N LEU A 133 1.33 10.96 4.82
CA LEU A 133 1.03 9.55 4.64
C LEU A 133 -0.30 9.33 3.91
N PRO A 134 -0.30 8.64 2.75
CA PRO A 134 -1.54 8.32 2.04
C PRO A 134 -2.29 7.16 2.70
N ALA A 135 -3.49 6.90 2.22
CA ALA A 135 -4.14 5.62 2.46
C ALA A 135 -3.26 4.47 1.98
N ALA A 136 -3.14 3.39 2.76
CA ALA A 136 -2.41 2.19 2.33
C ALA A 136 -3.08 0.86 2.72
N THR A 137 -2.70 -0.21 2.02
CA THR A 137 -2.95 -1.59 2.42
C THR A 137 -1.62 -2.31 2.51
N GLY A 138 -1.46 -3.17 3.53
CA GLY A 138 -0.37 -4.13 3.63
C GLY A 138 -0.94 -5.50 3.99
N ILE A 139 -0.86 -6.44 3.06
CA ILE A 139 -1.36 -7.81 3.23
C ILE A 139 -0.32 -8.83 2.77
N GLY A 140 -0.47 -10.07 3.23
CA GLY A 140 0.46 -11.15 2.91
C GLY A 140 0.22 -11.79 1.55
N ILE A 141 1.29 -12.32 0.98
CA ILE A 141 1.26 -13.22 -0.19
C ILE A 141 2.19 -14.41 0.03
N ALA A 142 1.83 -15.55 -0.54
CA ALA A 142 2.58 -16.82 -0.46
C ALA A 142 3.56 -16.96 -1.64
N ASP A 143 4.41 -15.95 -1.81
CA ASP A 143 5.41 -15.80 -2.87
C ASP A 143 6.64 -15.08 -2.29
N ASP A 144 7.81 -15.24 -2.91
CA ASP A 144 9.06 -14.57 -2.53
C ASP A 144 9.22 -13.17 -3.14
N THR A 145 8.26 -12.74 -3.95
CA THR A 145 8.30 -11.46 -4.65
C THR A 145 7.45 -10.42 -3.95
N TYR A 146 8.06 -9.34 -3.44
CA TYR A 146 7.34 -8.19 -2.94
C TYR A 146 6.69 -7.42 -4.09
N ALA A 147 5.40 -7.09 -3.97
CA ALA A 147 4.72 -6.24 -4.94
C ALA A 147 4.17 -4.99 -4.28
N ILE A 148 4.34 -3.87 -4.97
CA ILE A 148 3.79 -2.57 -4.60
C ILE A 148 3.17 -1.92 -5.83
N TYR A 149 2.02 -1.28 -5.65
CA TYR A 149 1.52 -0.33 -6.63
C TYR A 149 0.85 0.86 -5.97
N PHE A 150 0.74 1.96 -6.71
CA PHE A 150 0.22 3.21 -6.18
C PHE A 150 -0.60 4.01 -7.19
N ILE A 151 -1.36 4.96 -6.64
CA ILE A 151 -2.03 6.03 -7.39
C ILE A 151 -1.63 7.37 -6.78
N ALA A 152 -1.16 8.29 -7.63
CA ALA A 152 -0.92 9.69 -7.30
C ALA A 152 -1.61 10.59 -8.32
N VAL A 153 -1.95 11.82 -7.92
CA VAL A 153 -2.72 12.76 -8.75
C VAL A 153 -2.15 14.18 -8.69
N LYS A 154 -2.63 15.08 -9.56
CA LYS A 154 -2.29 16.52 -9.49
C LYS A 154 -3.24 17.32 -8.60
N GLU A 155 -4.45 16.82 -8.40
CA GLU A 155 -5.46 17.44 -7.54
C GLU A 155 -5.02 17.47 -6.06
N ASN A 156 -5.54 18.45 -5.32
CA ASN A 156 -5.35 18.51 -3.87
C ASN A 156 -6.03 17.31 -3.18
N ILE A 157 -5.34 16.76 -2.19
CA ILE A 157 -5.80 15.62 -1.40
C ILE A 157 -5.97 15.99 0.08
N SER A 158 -6.74 15.20 0.81
CA SER A 158 -6.86 15.30 2.26
C SER A 158 -6.81 13.90 2.86
N ASN A 159 -5.82 13.65 3.72
CA ASN A 159 -5.71 12.39 4.46
C ASN A 159 -6.64 12.44 5.68
N VAL A 160 -7.35 11.33 5.92
CA VAL A 160 -8.33 11.21 6.99
C VAL A 160 -7.94 10.09 7.95
N GLU A 161 -8.19 10.32 9.22
CA GLU A 161 -8.02 9.37 10.32
C GLU A 161 -9.39 8.96 10.86
N ASN A 162 -9.48 7.79 11.50
CA ASN A 162 -10.71 7.33 12.16
C ASN A 162 -10.62 7.74 13.65
N PRO A 163 -11.56 8.56 14.19
CA PRO A 163 -11.57 8.96 15.59
C PRO A 163 -11.61 7.80 16.60
N GLU A 164 -12.14 6.65 16.23
CA GLU A 164 -12.23 5.44 17.08
C GLU A 164 -10.96 4.57 17.03
N GLN A 165 -10.01 4.91 16.16
CA GLN A 165 -8.74 4.21 16.01
C GLN A 165 -7.57 5.15 16.27
N ILE A 166 -6.57 4.64 16.97
CA ILE A 166 -5.30 5.36 17.06
C ILE A 166 -4.70 5.39 15.65
N SER A 167 -4.12 6.52 15.27
CA SER A 167 -3.41 6.62 14.00
C SER A 167 -2.31 5.58 13.94
N ALA A 168 -2.18 4.88 12.80
CA ALA A 168 -1.28 3.74 12.71
C ALA A 168 0.19 4.10 13.02
N TYR A 169 0.61 5.32 12.67
CA TYR A 169 1.95 5.86 12.95
C TYR A 169 2.17 6.27 14.42
N LYS A 170 1.14 6.15 15.27
CA LYS A 170 1.18 6.37 16.74
C LYS A 170 1.01 5.08 17.54
N TYR A 171 1.00 3.91 16.89
CA TYR A 171 0.89 2.64 17.61
C TYR A 171 2.08 2.41 18.57
N PRO A 172 1.84 1.75 19.71
CA PRO A 172 2.88 1.54 20.72
C PRO A 172 3.98 0.55 20.25
N PRO A 173 5.17 0.58 20.88
CA PRO A 173 6.34 -0.22 20.46
C PRO A 173 6.14 -1.74 20.45
N GLN A 174 5.12 -2.27 21.16
CA GLN A 174 4.78 -3.70 21.14
C GLN A 174 4.47 -4.23 19.73
N TYR A 175 4.02 -3.36 18.82
CA TYR A 175 3.71 -3.72 17.43
C TYR A 175 4.94 -3.72 16.51
N GLY A 176 6.12 -3.38 17.02
CA GLY A 176 7.38 -3.44 16.28
C GLY A 176 8.28 -2.23 16.51
N PRO A 177 9.52 -2.27 15.99
CA PRO A 177 10.50 -1.21 16.20
C PRO A 177 10.11 0.13 15.57
N ARG A 178 9.19 0.11 14.59
CA ARG A 178 8.61 1.30 13.96
C ARG A 178 7.15 1.01 13.64
N SER A 179 6.27 1.97 13.95
CA SER A 179 4.84 1.85 13.72
C SER A 179 4.50 1.92 12.22
N PRO A 180 3.38 1.31 11.77
CA PRO A 180 2.95 1.40 10.38
C PRO A 180 2.75 2.85 9.90
N SER A 181 3.11 3.15 8.65
CA SER A 181 3.05 4.50 8.09
C SER A 181 1.98 4.61 6.99
N PHE A 182 0.74 4.90 7.39
CA PHE A 182 -0.39 5.15 6.49
C PHE A 182 -1.51 5.94 7.19
N ALA A 183 -2.35 6.62 6.41
CA ALA A 183 -3.59 7.25 6.87
C ALA A 183 -4.78 6.30 6.73
N ARG A 184 -5.88 6.49 7.47
CA ARG A 184 -7.07 5.61 7.34
C ARG A 184 -7.77 5.79 5.99
N GLY A 185 -7.70 6.97 5.40
CA GLY A 185 -8.17 7.21 4.04
C GLY A 185 -7.55 8.45 3.40
N THR A 186 -7.79 8.63 2.11
CA THR A 186 -7.39 9.84 1.36
C THR A 186 -8.55 10.28 0.47
N VAL A 187 -8.92 11.56 0.56
CA VAL A 187 -10.00 12.17 -0.20
C VAL A 187 -9.42 13.08 -1.28
N ILE A 188 -9.87 12.91 -2.52
CA ILE A 188 -9.56 13.79 -3.65
C ILE A 188 -10.80 14.61 -3.98
N LYS A 189 -10.63 15.90 -4.25
CA LYS A 189 -11.68 16.77 -4.81
C LYS A 189 -11.41 16.96 -6.29
N ARG A 190 -12.29 16.43 -7.16
CA ARG A 190 -12.14 16.48 -8.62
C ARG A 190 -13.47 16.84 -9.28
N ASN A 191 -13.48 17.93 -10.06
CA ASN A 191 -14.66 18.38 -10.81
C ASN A 191 -15.95 18.47 -9.94
N GLY A 192 -15.83 18.99 -8.72
CA GLY A 192 -16.95 19.09 -7.76
C GLY A 192 -17.35 17.78 -7.07
N LYS A 193 -16.76 16.64 -7.45
CA LYS A 193 -16.96 15.34 -6.79
C LYS A 193 -15.86 15.04 -5.78
N ARG A 194 -16.20 14.27 -4.74
CA ARG A 194 -15.23 13.70 -3.79
C ARG A 194 -15.04 12.23 -4.09
N ILE A 195 -13.78 11.81 -4.19
CA ILE A 195 -13.41 10.39 -4.35
C ILE A 195 -12.60 10.01 -3.11
N GLY A 196 -13.03 8.97 -2.40
CA GLY A 196 -12.35 8.45 -1.21
C GLY A 196 -11.59 7.17 -1.52
N TYR A 197 -10.32 7.11 -1.14
CA TYR A 197 -9.53 5.90 -1.08
C TYR A 197 -9.42 5.46 0.38
N LEU A 198 -10.07 4.34 0.72
CA LEU A 198 -10.04 3.78 2.06
C LEU A 198 -8.84 2.83 2.24
N SER A 199 -8.25 2.85 3.42
CA SER A 199 -7.25 1.87 3.82
C SER A 199 -7.82 0.49 4.07
N GLY A 200 -6.94 -0.51 4.13
CA GLY A 200 -7.34 -1.82 4.61
C GLY A 200 -7.84 -1.68 6.05
N THR A 201 -9.14 -1.83 6.26
CA THR A 201 -9.75 -1.83 7.58
C THR A 201 -9.76 -3.26 8.11
N ALA A 202 -9.33 -3.42 9.36
CA ALA A 202 -9.39 -4.68 10.09
C ALA A 202 -10.13 -4.44 11.41
N SER A 203 -10.52 -5.53 12.08
CA SER A 203 -11.19 -5.52 13.37
C SER A 203 -10.29 -4.94 14.47
N ILE A 204 -10.24 -3.62 14.56
CA ILE A 204 -9.37 -2.86 15.46
C ILE A 204 -10.16 -1.71 16.10
N LYS A 205 -10.09 -1.60 17.44
CA LYS A 205 -10.51 -0.41 18.20
C LYS A 205 -9.30 0.14 18.95
N GLY A 206 -9.06 1.46 18.87
CA GLY A 206 -7.78 2.02 19.29
C GLY A 206 -6.61 1.46 18.47
N HIS A 207 -5.80 0.58 19.07
CA HIS A 207 -4.74 -0.18 18.39
C HIS A 207 -4.87 -1.70 18.58
N GLU A 208 -5.91 -2.17 19.28
CA GLU A 208 -6.05 -3.57 19.69
C GLU A 208 -6.93 -4.36 18.72
N SER A 209 -6.54 -5.62 18.45
CA SER A 209 -7.37 -6.54 17.68
C SER A 209 -8.61 -6.94 18.49
N VAL A 210 -9.80 -6.78 17.92
CA VAL A 210 -11.07 -7.18 18.56
C VAL A 210 -11.58 -8.47 17.93
N GLY A 211 -12.14 -9.38 18.74
CA GLY A 211 -12.76 -10.61 18.24
C GLY A 211 -11.78 -11.69 17.76
N GLN A 212 -10.58 -11.78 18.35
CA GLN A 212 -9.63 -12.85 18.01
C GLN A 212 -10.30 -14.24 18.13
N GLY A 213 -10.17 -15.06 17.09
CA GLY A 213 -10.80 -16.39 17.02
C GLY A 213 -12.31 -16.37 16.67
N ASN A 214 -12.92 -15.20 16.45
CA ASN A 214 -14.33 -15.07 16.08
C ASN A 214 -14.48 -14.22 14.80
N ILE A 215 -14.70 -14.89 13.67
CA ILE A 215 -14.79 -14.25 12.35
C ILE A 215 -16.00 -13.32 12.23
N GLU A 216 -17.15 -13.67 12.82
CA GLU A 216 -18.36 -12.85 12.80
C GLU A 216 -18.12 -11.53 13.54
N LYS A 217 -17.51 -11.61 14.73
CA LYS A 217 -17.18 -10.41 15.51
C LYS A 217 -16.15 -9.54 14.80
N GLN A 218 -15.17 -10.16 14.14
CA GLN A 218 -14.19 -9.43 13.34
C GLN A 218 -14.83 -8.72 12.15
N PHE A 219 -15.78 -9.36 11.49
CA PHE A 219 -16.52 -8.76 10.38
C PHE A 219 -17.34 -7.56 10.83
N GLU A 220 -18.12 -7.70 11.91
CA GLU A 220 -18.93 -6.62 12.50
C GLU A 220 -18.07 -5.39 12.82
N VAL A 221 -16.98 -5.57 13.58
CA VAL A 221 -16.10 -4.45 13.95
C VAL A 221 -15.40 -3.84 12.72
N THR A 222 -15.03 -4.65 11.74
CA THR A 222 -14.43 -4.15 10.49
C THR A 222 -15.42 -3.28 9.71
N TYR A 223 -16.69 -3.68 9.67
CA TYR A 223 -17.75 -2.93 9.04
C TYR A 223 -18.04 -1.61 9.77
N GLU A 224 -18.14 -1.65 11.11
CA GLU A 224 -18.35 -0.46 11.96
C GLU A 224 -17.23 0.57 11.84
N THR A 225 -15.98 0.11 11.74
CA THR A 225 -14.80 0.97 11.77
C THR A 225 -14.30 1.40 10.38
N GLY A 226 -15.02 1.03 9.32
CA GLY A 226 -14.84 1.63 7.99
C GLY A 226 -15.23 3.11 8.05
N ILE A 227 -14.37 3.99 7.58
CA ILE A 227 -14.56 5.46 7.64
C ILE A 227 -15.87 5.89 7.00
#